data_AF-A0A672HNJ2-F1
#
_entry.id   AF-A0A672HNJ2-F1
#
_cell.length_a   1.000
_cell.length_b   1.000
_cell.length_c   1.000
_cell.angle_alpha   90.00
_cell.angle_beta   90.00
_cell.angle_gamma   90.00
#
_symmetry.space_group_name_H-M   'P 1'
#
loop_
_entity.id
_entity.type
_entity.pdbx_description
1 polymer ?
#
loop_
_entity_poly.entity_id
_entity_poly.type
_entity_poly.pdbx_seq_one_letter_code
_entity_poly.pdbx_strand_id
1 'polypeptide(L)'
;MPASPQRPPAAVLLLLVSCLSGSLSIPDPRLREALIQLEDGMQAGGKIKLTDAEKRLDDQLFKMKQEEMGRPDFLPAMHFFKARDLIRASPIFSVLQKMPKGGALHLHDFSIVDVEWLVKNVTYRPNCYMCFTDKQSVRFIFSSQWPKPRPQCSPWVLLENLRAKTGNTTELDNSIMNNLTLFTDEDPEAVYPSQDVVWDRFEQTFQAVWGLVTYVPVFRDYFYRGLGLFYADNVMYLEVRVLLPELYELDGSTHDKTFTLKVYQDVTEQFTAKYPDFFGVRFISSVPRAVNVSVMTEAVEEAMKLQKDFPHIMAGFDMVGREDKGRPLWYFREALSLPQERGINLPFFFHAGETDLEGTDVDQNLLDSLLFNTSRIGHGFALLRHPVAKDLSRKSKVAVEVCPISNQVLKLVKDLRNHPAAVLLSENHPMVISSDDPAVFGAFGLSFDFYEAFVGFGGFKSRLGSLKQLAINSIRYSSLSPVQQEKALVLWNTKWNKFVSENAL
;
A
#
# COMPACT_ATOMS: atom_id res chain seq x y z
N MET A 1 11.44 -33.90 -7.00
CA MET A 1 10.34 -34.86 -7.30
C MET A 1 9.30 -34.12 -8.14
N PRO A 2 8.86 -34.66 -9.28
CA PRO A 2 7.95 -33.93 -10.16
C PRO A 2 6.57 -33.82 -9.49
N ALA A 3 6.08 -32.59 -9.40
CA ALA A 3 4.80 -32.27 -8.78
C ALA A 3 3.66 -32.90 -9.58
N SER A 4 2.82 -33.68 -8.90
CA SER A 4 1.54 -34.14 -9.44
C SER A 4 0.70 -32.92 -9.85
N PRO A 5 0.03 -32.92 -11.02
CA PRO A 5 -1.05 -31.98 -11.24
C PRO A 5 -2.07 -32.15 -10.13
N GLN A 6 -2.53 -31.06 -9.52
CA GLN A 6 -3.57 -31.10 -8.51
C GLN A 6 -4.78 -31.80 -9.13
N ARG A 7 -5.13 -32.98 -8.60
CA ARG A 7 -6.32 -33.72 -9.03
C ARG A 7 -7.53 -32.79 -8.86
N PRO A 8 -8.45 -32.72 -9.83
CA PRO A 8 -9.71 -32.01 -9.61
C PRO A 8 -10.38 -32.56 -8.34
N PRO A 9 -11.04 -31.73 -7.52
CA PRO A 9 -11.83 -32.22 -6.41
C PRO A 9 -12.76 -33.35 -6.92
N ALA A 10 -12.97 -34.41 -6.15
CA ALA A 10 -13.79 -35.55 -6.57
C ALA A 10 -15.18 -35.13 -7.10
N ALA A 11 -15.72 -34.02 -6.60
CA ALA A 11 -16.93 -33.37 -7.11
C ALA A 11 -16.82 -32.98 -8.60
N VAL A 12 -15.70 -32.39 -9.04
CA VAL A 12 -15.44 -31.97 -10.43
C VAL A 12 -15.33 -33.18 -11.37
N LEU A 13 -14.77 -34.29 -10.89
CA LEU A 13 -14.71 -35.54 -11.67
C LEU A 13 -16.10 -36.18 -11.84
N LEU A 14 -16.93 -36.18 -10.79
CA LEU A 14 -18.33 -36.65 -10.84
C LEU A 14 -19.22 -35.77 -11.74
N LEU A 15 -18.98 -34.45 -11.74
CA LEU A 15 -19.64 -33.46 -12.59
C LEU A 15 -19.40 -33.72 -14.09
N LEU A 16 -18.15 -33.99 -14.49
CA LEU A 16 -17.79 -34.21 -15.90
C LEU A 16 -18.36 -35.51 -16.49
N VAL A 17 -18.52 -36.56 -15.68
CA VAL A 17 -19.05 -37.86 -16.15
C VAL A 17 -20.54 -37.76 -16.53
N SER A 18 -21.28 -36.82 -15.94
CA SER A 18 -22.71 -36.61 -16.26
C SER A 18 -22.98 -35.88 -17.58
N CYS A 19 -21.98 -35.23 -18.18
CA CYS A 19 -22.13 -34.47 -19.43
C CYS A 19 -21.89 -35.30 -20.70
N LEU A 20 -21.40 -36.55 -20.59
CA LEU A 20 -20.98 -37.37 -21.74
C LEU A 20 -22.08 -38.28 -22.32
N SER A 21 -23.25 -38.36 -21.69
CA SER A 21 -24.40 -39.04 -22.27
C SER A 21 -25.17 -38.08 -23.19
N GLY A 22 -24.90 -38.15 -24.48
CA GLY A 22 -25.60 -37.39 -25.51
C GLY A 22 -27.11 -37.56 -25.43
N SER A 23 -27.80 -36.55 -24.93
CA SER A 23 -29.21 -36.27 -25.20
C SER A 23 -29.47 -34.81 -24.84
N LEU A 24 -30.28 -34.14 -25.65
CA LEU A 24 -30.80 -32.79 -25.40
C LEU A 24 -31.50 -32.76 -24.03
N SER A 25 -30.75 -32.47 -22.98
CA SER A 25 -31.21 -32.48 -21.60
C SER A 25 -31.06 -31.08 -21.04
N ILE A 26 -32.17 -30.57 -20.49
CA ILE A 26 -32.16 -29.32 -19.73
C ILE A 26 -31.13 -29.49 -18.60
N PRO A 27 -30.17 -28.55 -18.42
CA PRO A 27 -29.19 -28.65 -17.35
C PRO A 27 -29.84 -28.87 -15.98
N ASP A 28 -29.35 -29.82 -15.17
CA ASP A 28 -29.88 -30.08 -13.82
C ASP A 28 -29.68 -28.83 -12.94
N PRO A 29 -30.75 -28.20 -12.42
CA PRO A 29 -30.64 -27.02 -11.57
C PRO A 29 -29.78 -27.24 -10.31
N ARG A 30 -29.73 -28.48 -9.79
CA ARG A 30 -28.88 -28.82 -8.64
C ARG A 30 -27.39 -28.78 -9.01
N LEU A 31 -27.06 -29.14 -10.25
CA LEU A 31 -25.70 -29.06 -10.76
C LEU A 31 -25.24 -27.61 -10.89
N ARG A 32 -26.12 -26.74 -11.40
CA ARG A 32 -25.89 -25.29 -11.44
C ARG A 32 -25.64 -24.73 -10.05
N GLU A 33 -26.48 -25.07 -9.07
CA GLU A 33 -26.31 -24.59 -7.69
C GLU A 33 -25.01 -25.10 -7.07
N ALA A 34 -24.65 -26.37 -7.28
CA ALA A 34 -23.39 -26.93 -6.80
C ALA A 34 -22.16 -26.23 -7.39
N LEU A 35 -22.20 -25.82 -8.66
CA LEU A 35 -21.13 -25.05 -9.29
C LEU A 35 -21.02 -23.63 -8.71
N ILE A 36 -22.15 -22.95 -8.47
CA ILE A 36 -22.18 -21.63 -7.83
C ILE A 36 -21.58 -21.72 -6.42
N GLN A 37 -22.04 -22.68 -5.60
CA GLN A 37 -21.51 -22.90 -4.26
C GLN A 37 -20.03 -23.27 -4.25
N LEU A 38 -19.55 -24.00 -5.27
CA LEU A 38 -18.13 -24.31 -5.43
C LEU A 38 -17.31 -23.03 -5.65
N GLU A 39 -17.74 -22.17 -6.58
CA GLU A 39 -17.07 -20.88 -6.83
C GLU A 39 -17.12 -19.96 -5.60
N ASP A 40 -18.27 -19.85 -4.95
CA ASP A 40 -18.44 -19.02 -3.75
C ASP A 40 -17.52 -19.50 -2.62
N GLY A 41 -17.35 -20.82 -2.49
CA GLY A 41 -16.40 -21.43 -1.57
C GLY A 41 -14.92 -21.30 -1.98
N MET A 42 -14.60 -20.97 -3.23
CA MET A 42 -13.23 -20.78 -3.71
C MET A 42 -12.70 -19.37 -3.42
N GLN A 43 -13.58 -18.38 -3.32
CA GLN A 43 -13.21 -16.99 -3.07
C GLN A 43 -12.56 -16.79 -1.69
N ALA A 44 -11.70 -15.77 -1.59
CA ALA A 44 -11.13 -15.31 -0.34
C ALA A 44 -12.23 -15.06 0.70
N GLY A 45 -12.14 -15.77 1.83
CA GLY A 45 -13.14 -15.72 2.89
C GLY A 45 -14.40 -16.57 2.66
N GLY A 46 -14.58 -17.19 1.49
CA GLY A 46 -15.76 -18.00 1.16
C GLY A 46 -15.96 -19.24 2.04
N LYS A 47 -14.89 -19.71 2.70
CA LYS A 47 -14.92 -20.81 3.67
C LYS A 47 -14.90 -20.37 5.13
N ILE A 48 -14.85 -19.06 5.41
CA ILE A 48 -14.90 -18.55 6.77
C ILE A 48 -16.30 -18.80 7.33
N LYS A 49 -16.37 -19.52 8.45
CA LYS A 49 -17.62 -19.70 9.20
C LYS A 49 -17.94 -18.42 9.96
N LEU A 50 -19.02 -17.75 9.57
CA LEU A 50 -19.54 -16.59 10.27
C LEU A 50 -20.43 -17.02 11.43
N THR A 51 -20.28 -16.34 12.58
CA THR A 51 -21.21 -16.38 13.70
C THR A 51 -22.54 -15.74 13.32
N ASP A 52 -23.60 -15.94 14.12
CA ASP A 52 -24.91 -15.38 13.79
C ASP A 52 -24.93 -13.84 13.83
N ALA A 53 -24.11 -13.22 14.67
CA ALA A 53 -23.93 -11.76 14.66
C ALA A 53 -23.21 -11.30 13.39
N GLU A 54 -22.17 -12.02 12.96
CA GLU A 54 -21.48 -11.72 11.71
C GLU A 54 -22.38 -11.91 10.49
N LYS A 55 -23.24 -12.93 10.47
CA LYS A 55 -24.22 -13.10 9.37
C LYS A 55 -25.18 -11.93 9.26
N ARG A 56 -25.68 -11.40 10.38
CA ARG A 56 -26.53 -10.19 10.37
C ARG A 56 -25.82 -8.98 9.78
N LEU A 57 -24.58 -8.73 10.20
CA LEU A 57 -23.76 -7.66 9.63
C LEU A 57 -23.47 -7.91 8.14
N ASP A 58 -23.19 -9.15 7.75
CA ASP A 58 -22.97 -9.53 6.36
C ASP A 58 -24.20 -9.26 5.48
N ASP A 59 -25.41 -9.58 5.96
CA ASP A 59 -26.65 -9.31 5.24
C ASP A 59 -26.92 -7.81 5.09
N GLN A 60 -26.63 -7.02 6.13
CA GLN A 60 -26.74 -5.56 6.07
C GLN A 60 -25.76 -4.94 5.07
N LEU A 61 -24.49 -5.35 5.13
CA LEU A 61 -23.46 -4.93 4.18
C LEU A 61 -23.83 -5.34 2.75
N PHE A 62 -24.42 -6.53 2.56
CA PHE A 62 -24.90 -6.97 1.26
C PHE A 62 -25.95 -6.02 0.69
N LYS A 63 -26.92 -5.65 1.52
CA LYS A 63 -28.01 -4.77 1.10
C LYS A 63 -27.47 -3.40 0.70
N MET A 64 -26.59 -2.81 1.51
CA MET A 64 -25.91 -1.56 1.18
C MET A 64 -25.16 -1.68 -0.15
N LYS A 65 -24.48 -2.81 -0.36
CA LYS A 65 -23.73 -3.09 -1.59
C LYS A 65 -24.62 -3.25 -2.82
N GLN A 66 -25.79 -3.88 -2.69
CA GLN A 66 -26.80 -3.95 -3.75
C GLN A 66 -27.30 -2.57 -4.15
N GLU A 67 -27.58 -1.71 -3.17
CA GLU A 67 -27.99 -0.33 -3.43
C GLU A 67 -26.88 0.47 -4.11
N GLU A 68 -25.63 0.39 -3.62
CA GLU A 68 -24.50 1.14 -4.14
C GLU A 68 -24.05 0.69 -5.53
N MET A 69 -23.94 -0.62 -5.76
CA MET A 69 -23.58 -1.20 -7.06
C MET A 69 -24.70 -1.07 -8.11
N GLY A 70 -25.94 -0.85 -7.68
CA GLY A 70 -27.09 -0.62 -8.56
C GLY A 70 -27.22 0.82 -9.07
N ARG A 71 -26.40 1.75 -8.58
CA ARG A 71 -26.44 3.17 -9.01
C ARG A 71 -25.85 3.31 -10.42
N PRO A 72 -26.37 4.24 -11.25
CA PRO A 72 -25.80 4.53 -12.58
C PRO A 72 -24.32 4.95 -12.50
N ASP A 73 -23.98 5.76 -11.51
CA ASP A 73 -22.61 6.21 -11.25
C ASP A 73 -21.93 5.25 -10.28
N PHE A 74 -21.25 4.24 -10.84
CA PHE A 74 -20.51 3.26 -10.05
C PHE A 74 -19.15 3.82 -9.63
N LEU A 75 -18.99 4.16 -8.35
CA LEU A 75 -17.84 4.93 -7.84
C LEU A 75 -16.47 4.29 -8.18
N PRO A 76 -16.23 2.97 -8.00
CA PRO A 76 -14.96 2.35 -8.37
C PRO A 76 -14.62 2.37 -9.88
N ALA A 77 -15.59 2.64 -10.75
CA ALA A 77 -15.33 2.83 -12.18
C ALA A 77 -14.95 4.28 -12.54
N MET A 78 -15.08 5.21 -11.59
CA MET A 78 -14.63 6.59 -11.72
C MET A 78 -13.19 6.71 -11.22
N HIS A 79 -12.43 7.67 -11.76
CA HIS A 79 -11.11 7.99 -11.21
C HIS A 79 -11.24 8.44 -9.74
N PHE A 80 -10.40 7.92 -8.86
CA PHE A 80 -10.47 8.11 -7.40
C PHE A 80 -10.67 9.57 -7.00
N PHE A 81 -9.94 10.52 -7.60
CA PHE A 81 -10.09 11.95 -7.29
C PHE A 81 -11.53 12.48 -7.44
N LYS A 82 -12.28 11.97 -8.42
CA LYS A 82 -13.70 12.32 -8.61
C LYS A 82 -14.62 11.51 -7.68
N ALA A 83 -14.24 10.28 -7.34
CA ALA A 83 -15.01 9.38 -6.51
C ALA A 83 -14.84 9.63 -5.00
N ARG A 84 -13.71 10.18 -4.56
CA ARG A 84 -13.27 10.23 -3.16
C ARG A 84 -14.33 10.77 -2.21
N ASP A 85 -14.89 11.94 -2.53
CA ASP A 85 -15.86 12.61 -1.65
C ASP A 85 -17.23 11.92 -1.69
N LEU A 86 -17.56 11.23 -2.79
CA LEU A 86 -18.72 10.35 -2.87
C LEU A 86 -18.53 9.08 -2.03
N ILE A 87 -17.33 8.48 -2.07
CA ILE A 87 -16.97 7.32 -1.24
C ILE A 87 -17.04 7.69 0.25
N ARG A 88 -16.57 8.88 0.64
CA ARG A 88 -16.68 9.36 2.03
C ARG A 88 -18.14 9.40 2.51
N ALA A 89 -19.09 9.67 1.62
CA ALA A 89 -20.51 9.69 1.94
C ALA A 89 -21.16 8.29 1.93
N SER A 90 -20.44 7.23 1.52
CA SER A 90 -20.97 5.87 1.47
C SER A 90 -21.20 5.29 2.88
N PRO A 91 -22.37 4.67 3.13
CA PRO A 91 -22.59 3.88 4.34
C PRO A 91 -21.60 2.70 4.46
N ILE A 92 -21.21 2.08 3.34
CA ILE A 92 -20.22 1.00 3.33
C ILE A 92 -18.88 1.52 3.83
N PHE A 93 -18.43 2.66 3.30
CA PHE A 93 -17.19 3.28 3.73
C PHE A 93 -17.20 3.60 5.24
N SER A 94 -18.31 4.13 5.75
CA SER A 94 -18.47 4.41 7.19
C SER A 94 -18.33 3.15 8.07
N VAL A 95 -18.80 1.99 7.60
CA VAL A 95 -18.61 0.70 8.29
C VAL A 95 -17.14 0.24 8.18
N LEU A 96 -16.53 0.37 7.00
CA LEU A 96 -15.13 0.01 6.76
C LEU A 96 -14.15 0.84 7.60
N GLN A 97 -14.43 2.13 7.86
CA GLN A 97 -13.65 2.96 8.79
C GLN A 97 -13.60 2.39 10.20
N LYS A 98 -14.73 1.84 10.68
CA LYS A 98 -14.82 1.21 12.01
C LYS A 98 -14.20 -0.19 12.04
N MET A 99 -14.10 -0.86 10.90
CA MET A 99 -13.60 -2.23 10.81
C MET A 99 -12.12 -2.30 11.21
N PRO A 100 -11.71 -3.22 12.10
CA PRO A 100 -10.30 -3.44 12.40
C PRO A 100 -9.64 -4.17 11.23
N LYS A 101 -8.86 -3.43 10.45
CA LYS A 101 -8.29 -3.88 9.18
C LYS A 101 -7.02 -4.74 9.34
N GLY A 102 -6.52 -4.89 10.56
CA GLY A 102 -5.27 -5.61 10.83
C GLY A 102 -4.07 -4.70 10.61
N GLY A 103 -3.17 -5.07 9.71
CA GLY A 103 -1.96 -4.30 9.37
C GLY A 103 -1.98 -3.69 7.97
N ALA A 104 -1.31 -2.55 7.81
CA ALA A 104 -0.94 -2.00 6.50
C ALA A 104 0.48 -2.48 6.15
N LEU A 105 0.60 -3.35 5.15
CA LEU A 105 1.87 -4.03 4.86
C LEU A 105 2.66 -3.43 3.71
N HIS A 106 2.14 -2.41 3.03
CA HIS A 106 2.77 -1.75 1.89
C HIS A 106 2.47 -0.25 1.92
N LEU A 107 3.46 0.50 2.41
CA LEU A 107 3.44 1.93 2.66
C LEU A 107 4.83 2.51 2.42
N HIS A 108 4.91 3.80 2.11
CA HIS A 108 6.17 4.54 2.00
C HIS A 108 6.23 5.69 3.00
N ASP A 109 7.42 6.01 3.50
CA ASP A 109 7.58 6.93 4.63
C ASP A 109 7.11 8.37 4.37
N PHE A 110 7.26 8.90 3.16
CA PHE A 110 6.95 10.30 2.86
C PHE A 110 5.52 10.57 2.34
N SER A 111 4.59 9.63 2.55
CA SER A 111 3.21 9.72 2.02
C SER A 111 2.11 9.24 2.98
N ILE A 112 2.42 9.09 4.26
CA ILE A 112 1.48 8.59 5.30
C ILE A 112 0.80 9.69 6.12
N VAL A 113 1.01 10.97 5.80
CA VAL A 113 0.43 12.12 6.51
C VAL A 113 -0.29 13.05 5.55
N ASP A 114 -1.45 13.55 5.95
CA ASP A 114 -2.22 14.51 5.17
C ASP A 114 -1.43 15.79 4.83
N VAL A 115 -1.52 16.18 3.56
CA VAL A 115 -0.87 17.37 3.00
C VAL A 115 -1.34 18.65 3.68
N GLU A 116 -2.60 18.70 4.12
CA GLU A 116 -3.13 19.86 4.83
C GLU A 116 -2.34 20.17 6.10
N TRP A 117 -2.01 19.17 6.92
CA TRP A 117 -1.16 19.37 8.09
C TRP A 117 0.25 19.83 7.74
N LEU A 118 0.88 19.26 6.70
CA LEU A 118 2.19 19.74 6.25
C LEU A 118 2.13 21.24 5.92
N VAL A 119 1.11 21.68 5.19
CA VAL A 119 0.99 23.09 4.81
C VAL A 119 0.56 23.96 5.99
N LYS A 120 -0.56 23.67 6.64
CA LYS A 120 -1.17 24.53 7.67
C LYS A 120 -0.46 24.46 9.03
N ASN A 121 0.36 23.44 9.29
CA ASN A 121 1.16 23.33 10.50
C ASN A 121 2.66 23.51 10.21
N VAL A 122 3.25 22.58 9.45
CA VAL A 122 4.72 22.51 9.32
C VAL A 122 5.29 23.74 8.62
N THR A 123 4.71 24.17 7.50
CA THR A 123 5.23 25.33 6.78
C THR A 123 5.00 26.67 7.49
N TYR A 124 4.21 26.69 8.58
CA TYR A 124 4.04 27.86 9.47
C TYR A 124 5.05 27.89 10.62
N ARG A 125 5.88 26.84 10.78
CA ARG A 125 6.95 26.83 11.78
C ARG A 125 8.04 27.84 11.42
N PRO A 126 8.72 28.45 12.41
CA PRO A 126 9.74 29.46 12.16
C PRO A 126 10.89 28.87 11.34
N ASN A 127 11.63 29.74 10.64
CA ASN A 127 12.82 29.39 9.85
C ASN A 127 12.55 28.48 8.64
N CYS A 128 11.30 28.34 8.20
CA CYS A 128 10.95 27.57 7.02
C CYS A 128 11.13 28.41 5.75
N TYR A 129 12.07 28.03 4.89
CA TYR A 129 12.31 28.64 3.59
C TYR A 129 11.71 27.80 2.47
N MET A 130 11.32 28.47 1.39
CA MET A 130 10.84 27.84 0.17
C MET A 130 11.56 28.43 -1.05
N CYS A 131 11.76 27.62 -2.08
CA CYS A 131 12.15 28.08 -3.42
C CYS A 131 11.34 27.34 -4.49
N PHE A 132 11.19 27.96 -5.66
CA PHE A 132 10.50 27.39 -6.82
C PHE A 132 11.52 26.81 -7.79
N THR A 133 11.26 25.61 -8.30
CA THR A 133 12.14 24.94 -9.26
C THR A 133 11.75 25.25 -10.71
N ASP A 134 12.69 25.03 -11.62
CA ASP A 134 12.47 25.19 -13.07
C ASP A 134 11.36 24.25 -13.61
N LYS A 135 11.02 23.18 -12.87
CA LYS A 135 9.93 22.23 -13.16
C LYS A 135 8.59 22.64 -12.54
N GLN A 136 8.40 23.91 -12.18
CA GLN A 136 7.19 24.41 -11.53
C GLN A 136 6.81 23.64 -10.25
N SER A 137 7.83 23.15 -9.53
CA SER A 137 7.68 22.50 -8.22
C SER A 137 8.29 23.38 -7.14
N VAL A 138 8.22 22.96 -5.88
CA VAL A 138 8.76 23.70 -4.73
C VAL A 138 9.76 22.85 -3.96
N ARG A 139 10.73 23.50 -3.32
CA ARG A 139 11.61 22.86 -2.33
C ARG A 139 11.58 23.66 -1.05
N PHE A 140 11.77 22.97 0.07
CA PHE A 140 11.81 23.57 1.38
C PHE A 140 13.12 23.28 2.11
N ILE A 141 13.44 24.11 3.09
CA ILE A 141 14.51 23.86 4.06
C ILE A 141 14.22 24.66 5.33
N PHE A 142 14.48 24.06 6.49
CA PHE A 142 14.54 24.76 7.77
C PHE A 142 15.97 25.22 8.04
N SER A 143 16.19 26.51 8.31
CA SER A 143 17.55 26.99 8.62
C SER A 143 17.58 28.24 9.50
N SER A 144 18.45 28.23 10.52
CA SER A 144 18.72 29.42 11.34
C SER A 144 19.49 30.52 10.59
N GLN A 145 20.11 30.18 9.47
CA GLN A 145 20.86 31.10 8.60
C GLN A 145 20.21 31.18 7.23
N TRP A 146 20.64 32.15 6.41
CA TRP A 146 20.18 32.21 5.03
C TRP A 146 20.66 30.96 4.27
N PRO A 147 19.77 30.14 3.67
CA PRO A 147 20.19 28.89 3.07
C PRO A 147 21.08 29.11 1.85
N LYS A 148 22.03 28.18 1.63
CA LYS A 148 22.90 28.20 0.45
C LYS A 148 22.06 28.12 -0.84
N PRO A 149 22.42 28.86 -1.90
CA PRO A 149 21.74 28.75 -3.19
C PRO A 149 21.69 27.30 -3.68
N ARG A 150 20.53 26.88 -4.19
CA ARG A 150 20.33 25.55 -4.75
C ARG A 150 20.25 25.65 -6.28
N PRO A 151 21.00 24.83 -7.04
CA PRO A 151 20.84 24.78 -8.50
C PRO A 151 19.40 24.48 -8.90
N GLN A 152 18.93 25.09 -10.00
CA GLN A 152 17.57 24.90 -10.54
C GLN A 152 16.46 25.27 -9.55
N CYS A 153 16.77 26.19 -8.62
CA CYS A 153 15.79 26.79 -7.73
C CYS A 153 15.93 28.31 -7.74
N SER A 154 14.82 29.01 -7.59
CA SER A 154 14.80 30.45 -7.28
C SER A 154 15.60 30.74 -6.00
N PRO A 155 15.98 32.00 -5.74
CA PRO A 155 16.47 32.39 -4.41
C PRO A 155 15.51 31.95 -3.31
N TRP A 156 16.06 31.48 -2.20
CA TRP A 156 15.27 31.08 -1.03
C TRP A 156 14.47 32.25 -0.47
N VAL A 157 13.22 32.01 -0.11
CA VAL A 157 12.35 32.99 0.53
C VAL A 157 11.84 32.41 1.84
N LEU A 158 11.98 33.16 2.93
CA LEU A 158 11.39 32.80 4.22
C LEU A 158 9.86 32.85 4.08
N LEU A 159 9.18 31.74 4.39
CA LEU A 159 7.73 31.63 4.17
C LEU A 159 6.92 32.62 5.00
N GLU A 160 7.37 32.96 6.20
CA GLU A 160 6.76 34.01 7.02
C GLU A 160 6.75 35.36 6.29
N ASN A 161 7.89 35.75 5.70
CA ASN A 161 8.01 36.97 4.90
C ASN A 161 7.18 36.91 3.63
N LEU A 162 7.11 35.75 2.98
CA LEU A 162 6.28 35.56 1.79
C LEU A 162 4.80 35.74 2.13
N ARG A 163 4.30 35.07 3.18
CA ARG A 163 2.92 35.21 3.66
C ARG A 163 2.57 36.64 4.03
N ALA A 164 3.47 37.35 4.72
CA ALA A 164 3.27 38.76 5.08
C ALA A 164 3.16 39.69 3.86
N LYS A 165 3.77 39.33 2.72
CA LYS A 165 3.78 40.14 1.49
C LYS A 165 2.65 39.80 0.51
N THR A 166 2.19 38.55 0.45
CA THR A 166 1.27 38.09 -0.60
C THR A 166 -0.16 38.61 -0.47
N GLY A 167 -0.58 39.09 0.71
CA GLY A 167 -1.94 39.63 0.95
C GLY A 167 -3.06 38.58 0.93
N ASN A 168 -2.92 37.50 0.16
CA ASN A 168 -3.80 36.33 0.09
C ASN A 168 -3.06 35.06 0.52
N THR A 169 -3.03 34.77 1.82
CA THR A 169 -2.31 33.60 2.36
C THR A 169 -2.97 32.27 1.99
N THR A 170 -4.29 32.26 1.78
CA THR A 170 -5.04 31.05 1.42
C THR A 170 -4.63 30.52 0.05
N GLU A 171 -4.48 31.40 -0.93
CA GLU A 171 -4.07 31.01 -2.29
C GLU A 171 -2.63 30.48 -2.32
N LEU A 172 -1.73 31.10 -1.55
CA LEU A 172 -0.37 30.60 -1.38
C LEU A 172 -0.35 29.21 -0.75
N ASP A 173 -1.11 29.00 0.32
CA ASP A 173 -1.19 27.69 0.98
C ASP A 173 -1.77 26.63 0.02
N ASN A 174 -2.82 26.94 -0.74
CA ASN A 174 -3.39 26.02 -1.73
C ASN A 174 -2.38 25.68 -2.84
N SER A 175 -1.61 26.67 -3.32
CA SER A 175 -0.53 26.45 -4.29
C SER A 175 0.56 25.52 -3.76
N ILE A 176 0.92 25.66 -2.47
CA ILE A 176 1.84 24.74 -1.81
C ILE A 176 1.21 23.34 -1.71
N MET A 177 -0.04 23.21 -1.27
CA MET A 177 -0.72 21.92 -1.16
C MET A 177 -0.73 21.17 -2.48
N ASN A 178 -1.05 21.84 -3.59
CA ASN A 178 -1.08 21.25 -4.92
C ASN A 178 0.27 20.66 -5.35
N ASN A 179 1.39 21.12 -4.77
CA ASN A 179 2.72 20.59 -5.03
C ASN A 179 3.10 19.35 -4.22
N LEU A 180 2.33 19.00 -3.19
CA LEU A 180 2.60 17.88 -2.29
C LEU A 180 1.65 16.69 -2.54
N THR A 181 0.80 16.76 -3.56
CA THR A 181 -0.18 15.73 -3.92
C THR A 181 -0.35 15.60 -5.44
N LEU A 182 -0.88 14.47 -5.88
CA LEU A 182 -1.42 14.28 -7.23
C LEU A 182 -2.90 14.66 -7.32
N PHE A 183 -3.58 14.84 -6.18
CA PHE A 183 -4.99 15.23 -6.18
C PHE A 183 -5.18 16.56 -6.94
N THR A 184 -6.19 16.58 -7.79
CA THR A 184 -6.60 17.75 -8.57
C THR A 184 -8.12 17.78 -8.69
N ASP A 185 -8.69 18.98 -8.64
CA ASP A 185 -10.11 19.23 -8.89
C ASP A 185 -10.43 19.30 -10.40
N GLU A 186 -9.40 19.38 -11.24
CA GLU A 186 -9.52 19.29 -12.70
C GLU A 186 -9.71 17.84 -13.16
N ASP A 187 -9.95 17.63 -14.47
CA ASP A 187 -10.03 16.29 -15.02
C ASP A 187 -8.67 15.57 -14.98
N PRO A 188 -8.48 14.50 -14.17
CA PRO A 188 -7.17 13.87 -14.00
C PRO A 188 -6.65 13.23 -15.29
N GLU A 189 -7.52 12.82 -16.20
CA GLU A 189 -7.11 12.31 -17.52
C GLU A 189 -6.53 13.39 -18.42
N ALA A 190 -6.96 14.64 -18.25
CA ALA A 190 -6.40 15.79 -18.98
C ALA A 190 -5.09 16.28 -18.35
N VAL A 191 -5.02 16.34 -17.02
CA VAL A 191 -3.81 16.75 -16.27
C VAL A 191 -2.70 15.70 -16.41
N TYR A 192 -3.05 14.42 -16.37
CA TYR A 192 -2.13 13.28 -16.45
C TYR A 192 -2.49 12.37 -17.63
N PRO A 193 -2.12 12.74 -18.87
CA PRO A 193 -2.51 12.00 -20.07
C PRO A 193 -1.79 10.65 -20.24
N SER A 194 -0.69 10.40 -19.51
CA SER A 194 0.08 9.16 -19.61
C SER A 194 0.73 8.78 -18.27
N GLN A 195 1.17 7.51 -18.17
CA GLN A 195 1.95 7.04 -17.04
C GLN A 195 3.25 7.84 -16.85
N ASP A 196 3.86 8.31 -17.95
CA ASP A 196 5.04 9.18 -17.88
C ASP A 196 4.78 10.47 -17.13
N VAL A 197 3.70 11.16 -17.46
CA VAL A 197 3.39 12.46 -16.86
C VAL A 197 3.01 12.31 -15.39
N VAL A 198 2.21 11.30 -15.04
CA VAL A 198 1.82 11.08 -13.63
C VAL A 198 3.02 10.67 -12.78
N TRP A 199 3.90 9.78 -13.26
CA TRP A 199 5.10 9.38 -12.53
C TRP A 199 6.07 10.54 -12.33
N ASP A 200 6.29 11.36 -13.37
CA ASP A 200 7.13 12.55 -13.24
C ASP A 200 6.58 13.49 -12.16
N ARG A 201 5.25 13.71 -12.12
CA ARG A 201 4.64 14.52 -11.06
C ARG A 201 4.72 13.85 -9.69
N PHE A 202 4.47 12.54 -9.63
CA PHE A 202 4.51 11.73 -8.41
C PHE A 202 5.87 11.87 -7.72
N GLU A 203 6.97 11.67 -8.46
CA GLU A 203 8.33 11.87 -7.94
C GLU A 203 8.59 13.30 -7.48
N GLN A 204 8.03 14.31 -8.17
CA GLN A 204 8.14 15.71 -7.72
C GLN A 204 7.44 15.94 -6.37
N THR A 205 6.37 15.23 -6.03
CA THR A 205 5.71 15.37 -4.72
C THR A 205 6.65 14.95 -3.58
N PHE A 206 7.35 13.82 -3.72
CA PHE A 206 8.34 13.35 -2.74
C PHE A 206 9.50 14.33 -2.61
N GLN A 207 10.02 14.84 -3.74
CA GLN A 207 11.09 15.84 -3.71
C GLN A 207 10.67 17.16 -3.05
N ALA A 208 9.38 17.52 -3.15
CA ALA A 208 8.84 18.70 -2.51
C ALA A 208 8.70 18.51 -0.99
N VAL A 209 8.13 17.40 -0.52
CA VAL A 209 7.99 17.14 0.93
C VAL A 209 9.32 16.87 1.63
N TRP A 210 10.33 16.38 0.91
CA TRP A 210 11.61 15.93 1.46
C TRP A 210 12.21 16.94 2.45
N GLY A 211 12.40 18.18 2.00
CA GLY A 211 13.06 19.22 2.81
C GLY A 211 12.24 19.68 4.01
N LEU A 212 10.91 19.50 4.01
CA LEU A 212 10.08 19.74 5.20
C LEU A 212 10.27 18.62 6.21
N VAL A 213 10.14 17.38 5.75
CA VAL A 213 10.02 16.22 6.62
C VAL A 213 11.36 15.76 7.19
N THR A 214 12.47 15.91 6.47
CA THR A 214 13.81 15.50 6.96
C THR A 214 14.41 16.42 8.03
N TYR A 215 13.75 17.51 8.39
CA TYR A 215 14.10 18.30 9.57
C TYR A 215 13.71 17.56 10.85
N VAL A 216 14.68 17.26 11.71
CA VAL A 216 14.57 16.34 12.87
C VAL A 216 13.30 16.51 13.73
N PRO A 217 12.87 17.73 14.14
CA PRO A 217 11.63 17.93 14.89
C PRO A 217 10.37 17.65 14.06
N VAL A 218 10.37 18.03 12.78
CA VAL A 218 9.24 17.75 11.88
C VAL A 218 9.14 16.26 11.61
N PHE A 219 10.27 15.58 11.41
CA PHE A 219 10.30 14.13 11.17
C PHE A 219 9.59 13.34 12.28
N ARG A 220 9.87 13.70 13.54
CA ARG A 220 9.21 13.09 14.72
C ARG A 220 7.70 13.31 14.70
N ASP A 221 7.27 14.56 14.53
CA ASP A 221 5.86 14.91 14.53
C ASP A 221 5.11 14.29 13.34
N TYR A 222 5.75 14.28 12.17
CA TYR A 222 5.23 13.71 10.94
C TYR A 222 4.98 12.22 11.14
N PHE A 223 5.99 11.47 11.60
CA PHE A 223 5.81 10.03 11.79
C PHE A 223 4.78 9.72 12.87
N TYR A 224 4.81 10.41 14.02
CA TYR A 224 3.81 10.25 15.08
C TYR A 224 2.39 10.53 14.57
N ARG A 225 2.21 11.56 13.75
CA ARG A 225 0.92 11.88 13.13
C ARG A 225 0.48 10.79 12.17
N GLY A 226 1.39 10.28 11.33
CA GLY A 226 1.11 9.17 10.42
C GLY A 226 0.56 7.95 11.17
N LEU A 227 1.20 7.55 12.28
CA LEU A 227 0.71 6.49 13.15
C LEU A 227 -0.71 6.79 13.67
N GLY A 228 -0.96 8.05 14.06
CA GLY A 228 -2.27 8.52 14.50
C GLY A 228 -3.36 8.37 13.45
N LEU A 229 -3.06 8.66 12.17
CA LEU A 229 -4.03 8.55 11.07
C LEU A 229 -4.41 7.08 10.81
N PHE A 230 -3.43 6.17 10.76
CA PHE A 230 -3.70 4.74 10.60
C PHE A 230 -4.42 4.15 11.81
N TYR A 231 -4.04 4.55 13.03
CA TYR A 231 -4.73 4.13 14.25
C TYR A 231 -6.18 4.60 14.30
N ALA A 232 -6.45 5.86 13.91
CA ALA A 232 -7.80 6.41 13.81
C ALA A 232 -8.65 5.65 12.78
N ASP A 233 -8.03 5.13 11.73
CA ASP A 233 -8.64 4.24 10.75
C ASP A 233 -8.64 2.75 11.20
N ASN A 234 -8.48 2.48 12.49
CA ASN A 234 -8.51 1.15 13.10
C ASN A 234 -7.53 0.12 12.49
N VAL A 235 -6.36 0.60 12.08
CA VAL A 235 -5.19 -0.22 11.70
C VAL A 235 -4.28 -0.34 12.91
N MET A 236 -3.83 -1.56 13.21
CA MET A 236 -3.08 -1.84 14.45
C MET A 236 -1.59 -2.14 14.21
N TYR A 237 -1.13 -2.25 12.97
CA TYR A 237 0.26 -2.61 12.68
C TYR A 237 0.68 -2.07 11.32
N LEU A 238 1.93 -1.62 11.17
CA LEU A 238 2.43 -1.08 9.90
C LEU A 238 3.77 -1.72 9.50
N GLU A 239 3.95 -1.95 8.20
CA GLU A 239 5.26 -2.18 7.59
C GLU A 239 5.53 -1.13 6.53
N VAL A 240 6.57 -0.31 6.75
CA VAL A 240 6.83 0.88 5.94
C VAL A 240 8.15 0.72 5.19
N ARG A 241 8.13 0.92 3.87
CA ARG A 241 9.31 1.08 3.04
C ARG A 241 9.93 2.44 3.36
N VAL A 242 11.18 2.42 3.79
CA VAL A 242 11.91 3.61 4.22
C VAL A 242 13.13 3.80 3.35
N LEU A 243 13.37 5.03 2.91
CA LEU A 243 14.62 5.39 2.22
C LEU A 243 15.75 5.64 3.23
N LEU A 244 15.40 5.86 4.50
CA LEU A 244 16.31 6.27 5.57
C LEU A 244 17.13 7.50 5.12
N PRO A 245 16.50 8.66 4.95
CA PRO A 245 17.21 9.90 4.63
C PRO A 245 18.22 10.24 5.74
N GLU A 246 19.25 11.02 5.38
CA GLU A 246 19.98 11.81 6.37
C GLU A 246 19.03 12.89 6.93
N LEU A 247 18.80 12.86 8.24
CA LEU A 247 18.04 13.91 8.91
C LEU A 247 18.95 15.08 9.24
N TYR A 248 18.38 16.29 9.29
CA TYR A 248 19.16 17.50 9.53
C TYR A 248 18.58 18.37 10.65
N GLU A 249 19.47 19.13 11.29
CA GLU A 249 19.16 20.10 12.34
C GLU A 249 19.10 21.53 11.80
N LEU A 250 18.59 22.46 12.61
CA LEU A 250 18.39 23.86 12.20
C LEU A 250 19.70 24.60 11.84
N ASP A 251 20.84 24.13 12.34
CA ASP A 251 22.17 24.66 12.01
C ASP A 251 22.79 24.03 10.74
N GLY A 252 22.12 23.05 10.15
CA GLY A 252 22.56 22.33 8.95
C GLY A 252 23.44 21.10 9.22
N SER A 253 23.69 20.74 10.48
CA SER A 253 24.31 19.44 10.80
C SER A 253 23.37 18.29 10.43
N THR A 254 23.96 17.15 10.04
CA THR A 254 23.21 15.97 9.58
C THR A 254 23.50 14.76 10.45
N HIS A 255 22.56 13.81 10.43
CA HIS A 255 22.63 12.54 11.12
C HIS A 255 22.55 11.38 10.14
N ASP A 256 23.21 10.27 10.48
CA ASP A 256 23.24 9.07 9.65
C ASP A 256 21.92 8.27 9.67
N LYS A 257 21.87 7.22 8.86
CA LYS A 257 20.71 6.33 8.74
C LYS A 257 20.36 5.60 10.02
N THR A 258 21.35 5.30 10.86
CA THR A 258 21.14 4.63 12.15
C THR A 258 20.40 5.56 13.10
N PHE A 259 20.75 6.85 13.13
CA PHE A 259 19.98 7.85 13.86
C PHE A 259 18.55 7.94 13.34
N THR A 260 18.34 8.02 12.02
CA THR A 260 17.00 8.06 11.42
C THR A 260 16.13 6.88 11.85
N LEU A 261 16.68 5.66 11.79
CA LEU A 261 16.00 4.46 12.26
C LEU A 261 15.72 4.50 13.77
N LYS A 262 16.64 5.07 14.56
CA LYS A 262 16.43 5.24 16.01
C LYS A 262 15.28 6.21 16.30
N VAL A 263 15.14 7.29 15.53
CA VAL A 263 13.99 8.21 15.67
C VAL A 263 12.68 7.49 15.38
N TYR A 264 12.62 6.69 14.30
CA TYR A 264 11.47 5.86 14.00
C TYR A 264 11.12 4.89 15.15
N GLN A 265 12.13 4.24 15.73
CA GLN A 265 11.96 3.36 16.88
C GLN A 265 11.39 4.10 18.09
N ASP A 266 12.01 5.22 18.48
CA ASP A 266 11.63 5.96 19.68
C ASP A 266 10.20 6.51 19.58
N VAL A 267 9.80 7.01 18.40
CA VAL A 267 8.43 7.48 18.15
C VAL A 267 7.43 6.31 18.16
N THR A 268 7.82 5.14 17.63
CA THR A 268 6.97 3.93 17.69
C THR A 268 6.77 3.45 19.13
N GLU A 269 7.83 3.43 19.94
CA GLU A 269 7.77 3.09 21.36
C GLU A 269 6.91 4.09 22.14
N GLN A 270 7.06 5.38 21.87
CA GLN A 270 6.21 6.43 22.44
C GLN A 270 4.73 6.23 22.09
N PHE A 271 4.43 5.92 20.82
CA PHE A 271 3.06 5.75 20.34
C PHE A 271 2.41 4.49 20.94
N THR A 272 3.11 3.36 20.92
CA THR A 272 2.63 2.08 21.47
C THR A 272 2.46 2.12 22.99
N ALA A 273 3.27 2.88 23.71
CA ALA A 273 3.08 3.12 25.15
C ALA A 273 1.77 3.88 25.45
N LYS A 274 1.37 4.80 24.57
CA LYS A 274 0.11 5.55 24.70
C LYS A 274 -1.11 4.76 24.20
N TYR A 275 -0.94 3.97 23.14
CA TYR A 275 -2.00 3.18 22.51
C TYR A 275 -1.61 1.69 22.55
N PRO A 276 -1.83 0.99 23.67
CA PRO A 276 -1.37 -0.40 23.85
C PRO A 276 -2.08 -1.42 22.95
N ASP A 277 -3.16 -1.03 22.27
CA ASP A 277 -3.84 -1.82 21.25
C ASP A 277 -3.34 -1.54 19.81
N PHE A 278 -2.32 -0.68 19.66
CA PHE A 278 -1.49 -0.57 18.47
C PHE A 278 -0.27 -1.47 18.63
N PHE A 279 -0.14 -2.49 17.78
CA PHE A 279 0.85 -3.56 17.89
C PHE A 279 2.28 -3.10 17.58
N GLY A 280 2.44 -2.07 16.75
CA GLY A 280 3.74 -1.47 16.43
C GLY A 280 4.01 -1.31 14.94
N VAL A 281 5.28 -1.08 14.61
CA VAL A 281 5.75 -0.83 13.24
C VAL A 281 7.03 -1.60 12.99
N ARG A 282 7.21 -2.10 11.77
CA ARG A 282 8.50 -2.56 11.24
C ARG A 282 8.84 -1.82 9.94
N PHE A 283 10.12 -1.78 9.62
CA PHE A 283 10.66 -1.01 8.51
C PHE A 283 11.35 -1.91 7.50
N ILE A 284 11.11 -1.65 6.22
CA ILE A 284 11.74 -2.31 5.10
C ILE A 284 12.68 -1.28 4.47
N SER A 285 13.98 -1.48 4.58
CA SER A 285 14.96 -0.57 3.96
C SER A 285 14.78 -0.64 2.45
N SER A 286 14.80 0.51 1.78
CA SER A 286 14.56 0.56 0.35
C SER A 286 15.54 1.46 -0.38
N VAL A 287 15.80 1.13 -1.64
CA VAL A 287 16.63 1.95 -2.54
C VAL A 287 15.91 2.15 -3.87
N PRO A 288 16.01 3.34 -4.50
CA PRO A 288 15.46 3.56 -5.83
C PRO A 288 16.11 2.62 -6.85
N ARG A 289 15.32 1.97 -7.69
CA ARG A 289 15.81 1.03 -8.71
C ARG A 289 16.56 1.69 -9.88
N ALA A 290 16.62 3.02 -9.92
CA ALA A 290 17.39 3.79 -10.89
C ALA A 290 18.88 3.95 -10.52
N VAL A 291 19.33 3.43 -9.36
CA VAL A 291 20.72 3.48 -8.91
C VAL A 291 21.63 2.48 -9.64
N ASN A 292 22.92 2.75 -9.69
CA ASN A 292 23.89 1.81 -10.29
C ASN A 292 24.17 0.62 -9.36
N VAL A 293 24.88 -0.40 -9.86
CA VAL A 293 25.17 -1.63 -9.11
C VAL A 293 25.98 -1.36 -7.83
N SER A 294 26.92 -0.40 -7.83
CA SER A 294 27.71 -0.06 -6.63
C SER A 294 26.81 0.42 -5.50
N VAL A 295 25.93 1.36 -5.79
CA VAL A 295 24.98 1.93 -4.81
C VAL A 295 23.99 0.86 -4.33
N MET A 296 23.55 -0.04 -5.21
CA MET A 296 22.71 -1.18 -4.82
C MET A 296 23.44 -2.11 -3.84
N THR A 297 24.69 -2.48 -4.17
CA THR A 297 25.53 -3.32 -3.29
C THR A 297 25.68 -2.69 -1.91
N GLU A 298 26.03 -1.41 -1.85
CA GLU A 298 26.13 -0.66 -0.57
C GLU A 298 24.81 -0.67 0.20
N ALA A 299 23.68 -0.49 -0.49
CA ALA A 299 22.35 -0.50 0.13
C ALA A 299 21.99 -1.89 0.71
N VAL A 300 22.32 -2.98 0.01
CA VAL A 300 22.09 -4.36 0.51
C VAL A 300 23.01 -4.66 1.71
N GLU A 301 24.29 -4.26 1.64
CA GLU A 301 25.22 -4.40 2.77
C GLU A 301 24.75 -3.64 4.01
N GLU A 302 24.28 -2.42 3.82
CA GLU A 302 23.71 -1.61 4.88
C GLU A 302 22.43 -2.25 5.44
N ALA A 303 21.54 -2.77 4.59
CA ALA A 303 20.33 -3.46 5.04
C ALA A 303 20.64 -4.69 5.91
N MET A 304 21.66 -5.48 5.53
CA MET A 304 22.13 -6.59 6.37
C MET A 304 22.63 -6.10 7.74
N LYS A 305 23.39 -5.00 7.76
CA LYS A 305 23.88 -4.40 9.02
C LYS A 305 22.73 -3.91 9.90
N LEU A 306 21.83 -3.12 9.33
CA LEU A 306 20.67 -2.57 10.05
C LEU A 306 19.77 -3.70 10.59
N GLN A 307 19.56 -4.76 9.81
CA GLN A 307 18.77 -5.89 10.28
C GLN A 307 19.44 -6.62 11.46
N LYS A 308 20.76 -6.78 11.42
CA LYS A 308 21.53 -7.37 12.53
C LYS A 308 21.48 -6.50 13.79
N ASP A 309 21.64 -5.18 13.62
CA ASP A 309 21.73 -4.24 14.73
C ASP A 309 20.34 -3.92 15.33
N PHE A 310 19.28 -4.00 14.52
CA PHE A 310 17.90 -3.65 14.88
C PHE A 310 16.86 -4.73 14.49
N PRO A 311 17.02 -6.01 14.92
CA PRO A 311 16.23 -7.14 14.41
C PRO A 311 14.73 -7.07 14.78
N HIS A 312 14.38 -6.29 15.79
CA HIS A 312 13.00 -6.13 16.25
C HIS A 312 12.19 -5.12 15.43
N ILE A 313 12.84 -4.21 14.71
CA ILE A 313 12.18 -3.17 13.92
C ILE A 313 12.49 -3.28 12.42
N MET A 314 13.66 -3.80 12.03
CA MET A 314 13.98 -4.00 10.61
C MET A 314 13.41 -5.32 10.09
N ALA A 315 12.49 -5.25 9.14
CA ALA A 315 11.87 -6.38 8.48
C ALA A 315 12.76 -6.96 7.36
N GLY A 316 13.37 -6.10 6.55
CA GLY A 316 14.17 -6.55 5.40
C GLY A 316 14.46 -5.44 4.40
N PHE A 317 14.50 -5.80 3.12
CA PHE A 317 14.92 -4.91 2.02
C PHE A 317 13.96 -4.94 0.82
N ASP A 318 13.90 -3.82 0.07
CA ASP A 318 13.06 -3.64 -1.12
C ASP A 318 13.73 -2.69 -2.14
N MET A 319 13.26 -2.73 -3.38
CA MET A 319 13.60 -1.80 -4.45
C MET A 319 12.35 -1.03 -4.88
N VAL A 320 12.46 0.30 -4.95
CA VAL A 320 11.30 1.20 -5.17
C VAL A 320 11.49 2.11 -6.39
N GLY A 321 10.44 2.83 -6.76
CA GLY A 321 10.42 3.75 -7.89
C GLY A 321 9.91 3.08 -9.17
N ARG A 322 9.74 3.90 -10.22
CA ARG A 322 9.03 3.48 -11.43
C ARG A 322 9.63 2.23 -12.08
N GLU A 323 8.88 1.14 -12.05
CA GLU A 323 9.31 -0.17 -12.53
C GLU A 323 9.60 -0.19 -14.04
N ASP A 324 8.69 0.34 -14.87
CA ASP A 324 8.80 0.37 -16.35
C ASP A 324 10.05 1.05 -16.91
N LYS A 325 10.59 2.05 -16.20
CA LYS A 325 11.79 2.81 -16.61
C LYS A 325 13.00 2.52 -15.73
N GLY A 326 12.83 1.65 -14.75
CA GLY A 326 13.84 1.27 -13.79
C GLY A 326 14.71 0.12 -14.28
N ARG A 327 15.65 -0.30 -13.43
CA ARG A 327 16.39 -1.54 -13.66
C ARG A 327 15.60 -2.74 -13.08
N PRO A 328 15.53 -3.87 -13.78
CA PRO A 328 14.89 -5.09 -13.27
C PRO A 328 15.72 -5.71 -12.15
N LEU A 329 15.10 -6.60 -11.36
CA LEU A 329 15.75 -7.32 -10.26
C LEU A 329 16.97 -8.11 -10.77
N TRP A 330 16.85 -8.80 -11.92
CA TRP A 330 17.94 -9.58 -12.50
C TRP A 330 19.20 -8.78 -12.85
N TYR A 331 19.06 -7.48 -13.11
CA TYR A 331 20.20 -6.59 -13.34
C TYR A 331 21.10 -6.49 -12.10
N PHE A 332 20.52 -6.60 -10.90
CA PHE A 332 21.21 -6.53 -9.62
C PHE A 332 21.43 -7.90 -8.97
N ARG A 333 21.32 -9.00 -9.73
CA ARG A 333 21.35 -10.36 -9.18
C ARG A 333 22.57 -10.64 -8.29
N GLU A 334 23.75 -10.11 -8.63
CA GLU A 334 24.95 -10.25 -7.80
C GLU A 334 24.78 -9.52 -6.46
N ALA A 335 24.36 -8.25 -6.48
CA ALA A 335 24.15 -7.46 -5.26
C ALA A 335 23.06 -8.08 -4.37
N LEU A 336 21.95 -8.54 -4.96
CA LEU A 336 20.83 -9.15 -4.24
C LEU A 336 21.17 -10.56 -3.72
N SER A 337 22.18 -11.24 -4.28
CA SER A 337 22.65 -12.56 -3.80
C SER A 337 23.62 -12.47 -2.63
N LEU A 338 24.21 -11.29 -2.35
CA LEU A 338 25.20 -11.09 -1.28
C LEU A 338 24.78 -11.62 0.09
N PRO A 339 23.52 -11.45 0.57
CA PRO A 339 23.12 -12.03 1.85
C PRO A 339 23.27 -13.54 1.88
N GLN A 340 22.80 -14.23 0.84
CA GLN A 340 22.91 -15.69 0.75
C GLN A 340 24.36 -16.15 0.66
N GLU A 341 25.19 -15.48 -0.14
CA GLU A 341 26.63 -15.77 -0.25
C GLU A 341 27.36 -15.63 1.09
N ARG A 342 26.92 -14.70 1.93
CA ARG A 342 27.47 -14.46 3.28
C ARG A 342 26.80 -15.28 4.38
N GLY A 343 25.83 -16.14 4.04
CA GLY A 343 25.07 -16.92 5.02
C GLY A 343 24.17 -16.08 5.93
N ILE A 344 23.77 -14.88 5.49
CA ILE A 344 22.88 -13.97 6.20
C ILE A 344 21.48 -14.07 5.59
N ASN A 345 20.48 -14.29 6.43
CA ASN A 345 19.09 -14.29 6.01
C ASN A 345 18.51 -12.86 6.02
N LEU A 346 18.56 -12.18 4.87
CA LEU A 346 17.89 -10.90 4.65
C LEU A 346 16.57 -11.12 3.88
N PRO A 347 15.40 -10.95 4.51
CA PRO A 347 14.11 -11.02 3.83
C PRO A 347 13.96 -9.90 2.80
N PHE A 348 13.43 -10.25 1.63
CA PHE A 348 13.09 -9.28 0.58
C PHE A 348 11.58 -9.08 0.46
N PHE A 349 11.15 -7.88 0.09
CA PHE A 349 9.74 -7.50 -0.08
C PHE A 349 9.51 -6.76 -1.39
N PHE A 350 10.02 -7.32 -2.49
CA PHE A 350 10.19 -6.61 -3.76
C PHE A 350 8.88 -6.09 -4.34
N HIS A 351 8.88 -4.82 -4.75
CA HIS A 351 7.99 -4.37 -5.82
C HIS A 351 8.29 -5.16 -7.10
N ALA A 352 7.26 -5.81 -7.64
CA ALA A 352 7.41 -6.57 -8.88
C ALA A 352 6.09 -6.72 -9.64
N GLY A 353 6.17 -6.52 -10.95
CA GLY A 353 5.04 -6.65 -11.87
C GLY A 353 4.02 -5.53 -11.75
N GLU A 354 4.39 -4.36 -11.27
CA GLU A 354 3.59 -3.13 -11.32
C GLU A 354 3.66 -2.51 -12.72
N THR A 355 3.07 -3.18 -13.71
CA THR A 355 3.18 -2.77 -15.12
C THR A 355 1.99 -3.26 -15.95
N ASP A 356 1.68 -2.51 -17.00
CA ASP A 356 0.78 -2.95 -18.07
C ASP A 356 1.50 -3.71 -19.19
N LEU A 357 2.84 -3.73 -19.18
CA LEU A 357 3.64 -4.47 -20.15
C LEU A 357 3.49 -5.99 -19.95
N GLU A 358 3.71 -6.75 -21.01
CA GLU A 358 3.66 -8.21 -20.98
C GLU A 358 4.79 -8.80 -21.83
N GLY A 359 5.49 -9.79 -21.28
CA GLY A 359 6.58 -10.48 -21.98
C GLY A 359 7.88 -9.68 -22.02
N THR A 360 8.06 -8.73 -21.10
CA THR A 360 9.24 -7.88 -20.98
C THR A 360 10.08 -8.27 -19.77
N ASP A 361 11.26 -7.66 -19.61
CA ASP A 361 12.08 -7.85 -18.40
C ASP A 361 11.41 -7.24 -17.15
N VAL A 362 10.44 -6.34 -17.33
CA VAL A 362 9.76 -5.62 -16.25
C VAL A 362 8.78 -6.54 -15.51
N ASP A 363 7.85 -7.16 -16.23
CA ASP A 363 6.89 -8.11 -15.65
C ASP A 363 7.56 -9.45 -15.26
N GLN A 364 8.74 -9.76 -15.83
CA GLN A 364 9.57 -10.88 -15.38
C GLN A 364 10.15 -10.71 -13.96
N ASN A 365 10.16 -9.48 -13.40
CA ASN A 365 10.50 -9.27 -11.98
C ASN A 365 9.63 -10.13 -11.05
N LEU A 366 8.43 -10.54 -11.47
CA LEU A 366 7.60 -11.49 -10.72
C LEU A 366 8.30 -12.84 -10.52
N LEU A 367 8.93 -13.39 -11.55
CA LEU A 367 9.69 -14.64 -11.46
C LEU A 367 10.98 -14.44 -10.67
N ASP A 368 11.71 -13.35 -10.92
CA ASP A 368 12.95 -13.06 -10.23
C ASP A 368 12.74 -12.86 -8.73
N SER A 369 11.68 -12.16 -8.32
CA SER A 369 11.35 -11.96 -6.91
C SER A 369 11.15 -13.29 -6.17
N LEU A 370 10.54 -14.28 -6.83
CA LEU A 370 10.35 -15.62 -6.28
C LEU A 370 11.67 -16.42 -6.24
N LEU A 371 12.57 -16.24 -7.22
CA LEU A 371 13.91 -16.85 -7.20
C LEU A 371 14.76 -16.30 -6.04
N PHE A 372 14.60 -15.03 -5.70
CA PHE A 372 15.22 -14.41 -4.53
C PHE A 372 14.49 -14.69 -3.21
N ASN A 373 13.53 -15.63 -3.19
CA ASN A 373 12.77 -16.02 -1.99
C ASN A 373 12.10 -14.82 -1.29
N THR A 374 11.50 -13.90 -2.06
CA THR A 374 10.80 -12.77 -1.48
C THR A 374 9.68 -13.22 -0.52
N SER A 375 9.52 -12.50 0.58
CA SER A 375 8.51 -12.78 1.61
C SER A 375 7.11 -12.34 1.16
N ARG A 376 7.03 -11.24 0.39
CA ARG A 376 5.81 -10.71 -0.24
C ARG A 376 6.18 -9.98 -1.53
N ILE A 377 5.23 -9.90 -2.45
CA ILE A 377 5.37 -9.18 -3.72
C ILE A 377 4.57 -7.89 -3.65
N GLY A 378 5.22 -6.73 -3.80
CA GLY A 378 4.58 -5.43 -3.94
C GLY A 378 3.81 -5.34 -5.26
N HIS A 379 2.54 -4.96 -5.18
CA HIS A 379 1.54 -4.92 -6.27
C HIS A 379 1.23 -6.29 -6.89
N GLY A 380 2.17 -6.89 -7.62
CA GLY A 380 1.92 -8.09 -8.39
C GLY A 380 0.85 -7.92 -9.47
N PHE A 381 0.71 -6.72 -10.04
CA PHE A 381 -0.38 -6.37 -10.96
C PHE A 381 -0.42 -7.28 -12.20
N ALA A 382 0.74 -7.55 -12.80
CA ALA A 382 0.88 -8.43 -13.96
C ALA A 382 0.79 -9.94 -13.65
N LEU A 383 0.61 -10.35 -12.39
CA LEU A 383 0.73 -11.76 -11.97
C LEU A 383 -0.18 -12.74 -12.73
N LEU A 384 -1.38 -12.30 -13.13
CA LEU A 384 -2.30 -13.15 -13.88
C LEU A 384 -1.78 -13.59 -15.26
N ARG A 385 -0.87 -12.81 -15.85
CA ARG A 385 -0.24 -13.10 -17.14
C ARG A 385 0.90 -14.12 -17.01
N HIS A 386 1.29 -14.44 -15.77
CA HIS A 386 2.41 -15.32 -15.45
C HIS A 386 1.94 -16.58 -14.70
N PRO A 387 1.42 -17.60 -15.39
CA PRO A 387 0.84 -18.78 -14.74
C PRO A 387 1.84 -19.52 -13.85
N VAL A 388 3.14 -19.53 -14.21
CA VAL A 388 4.20 -20.13 -13.39
C VAL A 388 4.43 -19.31 -12.12
N ALA A 389 4.60 -17.99 -12.20
CA ALA A 389 4.79 -17.14 -11.03
C ALA A 389 3.58 -17.17 -10.09
N LYS A 390 2.37 -17.15 -10.65
CA LYS A 390 1.10 -17.25 -9.91
C LYS A 390 0.98 -18.58 -9.16
N ASP A 391 1.32 -19.70 -9.79
CA ASP A 391 1.26 -21.01 -9.13
C ASP A 391 2.36 -21.15 -8.05
N LEU A 392 3.57 -20.68 -8.33
CA LEU A 392 4.68 -20.69 -7.37
C LEU A 392 4.40 -19.83 -6.13
N SER A 393 3.99 -18.57 -6.31
CA SER A 393 3.63 -17.67 -5.21
C SER A 393 2.52 -18.26 -4.34
N ARG A 394 1.46 -18.81 -4.94
CA ARG A 394 0.38 -19.50 -4.23
C ARG A 394 0.88 -20.68 -3.40
N LYS A 395 1.70 -21.56 -3.98
CA LYS A 395 2.24 -22.76 -3.30
C LYS A 395 3.18 -22.39 -2.16
N SER A 396 4.01 -21.37 -2.38
CA SER A 396 4.96 -20.86 -1.40
C SER A 396 4.33 -19.93 -0.37
N LYS A 397 3.04 -19.62 -0.50
CA LYS A 397 2.30 -18.67 0.35
C LYS A 397 2.92 -17.27 0.38
N VAL A 398 3.48 -16.83 -0.75
CA VAL A 398 3.98 -15.47 -0.93
C VAL A 398 2.79 -14.61 -1.33
N ALA A 399 2.42 -13.65 -0.48
CA ALA A 399 1.28 -12.79 -0.73
C ALA A 399 1.64 -11.63 -1.65
N VAL A 400 0.70 -11.25 -2.53
CA VAL A 400 0.75 -9.95 -3.22
C VAL A 400 0.15 -8.85 -2.34
N GLU A 401 0.77 -7.68 -2.34
CA GLU A 401 0.32 -6.48 -1.64
C GLU A 401 -0.43 -5.58 -2.64
N VAL A 402 -1.76 -5.64 -2.63
CA VAL A 402 -2.59 -4.95 -3.63
C VAL A 402 -2.95 -3.55 -3.15
N CYS A 403 -2.65 -2.55 -3.98
CA CYS A 403 -2.84 -1.12 -3.71
C CYS A 403 -3.74 -0.49 -4.80
N PRO A 404 -5.06 -0.69 -4.74
CA PRO A 404 -5.96 -0.39 -5.86
C PRO A 404 -5.97 1.08 -6.27
N ILE A 405 -5.94 2.01 -5.30
CA ILE A 405 -5.98 3.45 -5.60
C ILE A 405 -4.69 3.87 -6.29
N SER A 406 -3.54 3.37 -5.81
CA SER A 406 -2.25 3.58 -6.46
C SER A 406 -2.29 3.13 -7.91
N ASN A 407 -2.74 1.90 -8.15
CA ASN A 407 -2.81 1.35 -9.52
C ASN A 407 -3.75 2.14 -10.44
N GLN A 408 -4.84 2.71 -9.91
CA GLN A 408 -5.74 3.56 -10.70
C GLN A 408 -5.13 4.94 -10.99
N VAL A 409 -4.64 5.62 -9.95
CA VAL A 409 -4.07 6.98 -10.05
C VAL A 409 -2.83 6.99 -10.93
N LEU A 410 -1.98 5.96 -10.83
CA LEU A 410 -0.80 5.77 -11.66
C LEU A 410 -1.12 5.17 -13.04
N LYS A 411 -2.40 5.07 -13.40
CA LYS A 411 -2.94 4.74 -14.73
C LYS A 411 -2.62 3.32 -15.25
N LEU A 412 -2.53 2.33 -14.36
CA LEU A 412 -2.47 0.91 -14.75
C LEU A 412 -3.86 0.34 -15.07
N VAL A 413 -4.90 0.87 -14.43
CA VAL A 413 -6.28 0.48 -14.70
C VAL A 413 -7.21 1.67 -14.50
N LYS A 414 -8.14 1.91 -15.43
CA LYS A 414 -9.09 3.02 -15.32
C LYS A 414 -10.29 2.69 -14.43
N ASP A 415 -10.86 1.52 -14.66
CA ASP A 415 -12.05 1.03 -13.98
C ASP A 415 -11.66 -0.15 -13.10
N LEU A 416 -11.78 0.01 -11.78
CA LEU A 416 -11.30 -0.98 -10.82
C LEU A 416 -12.07 -2.30 -10.89
N ARG A 417 -13.22 -2.39 -11.59
CA ARG A 417 -13.84 -3.70 -11.90
C ARG A 417 -12.93 -4.59 -12.76
N ASN A 418 -12.03 -3.99 -13.54
CA ASN A 418 -11.08 -4.70 -14.40
C ASN A 418 -9.73 -4.95 -13.71
N HIS A 419 -9.61 -4.61 -12.42
CA HIS A 419 -8.36 -4.82 -11.70
C HIS A 419 -8.02 -6.33 -11.62
N PRO A 420 -6.78 -6.76 -11.93
CA PRO A 420 -6.39 -8.18 -11.98
C PRO A 420 -6.56 -8.90 -10.63
N ALA A 421 -6.51 -8.16 -9.53
CA ALA A 421 -6.83 -8.69 -8.19
C ALA A 421 -8.24 -9.32 -8.07
N ALA A 422 -9.20 -8.99 -8.95
CA ALA A 422 -10.52 -9.62 -8.98
C ALA A 422 -10.42 -11.15 -9.09
N VAL A 423 -9.56 -11.63 -10.00
CA VAL A 423 -9.32 -13.05 -10.19
C VAL A 423 -8.63 -13.61 -8.95
N LEU A 424 -7.55 -12.99 -8.47
CA LEU A 424 -6.80 -13.44 -7.29
C LEU A 424 -7.72 -13.61 -6.06
N LEU A 425 -8.64 -12.68 -5.85
CA LEU A 425 -9.64 -12.75 -4.78
C LEU A 425 -10.58 -13.95 -4.99
N SER A 426 -11.08 -14.16 -6.21
CA SER A 426 -12.02 -15.25 -6.55
C SER A 426 -11.45 -16.67 -6.36
N GLU A 427 -10.14 -16.83 -6.40
CA GLU A 427 -9.46 -18.12 -6.17
C GLU A 427 -8.73 -18.19 -4.82
N ASN A 428 -8.99 -17.25 -3.89
CA ASN A 428 -8.33 -17.17 -2.59
C ASN A 428 -6.80 -17.24 -2.70
N HIS A 429 -6.23 -16.47 -3.62
CA HIS A 429 -4.78 -16.30 -3.74
C HIS A 429 -4.24 -15.58 -2.50
N PRO A 430 -3.04 -15.90 -1.99
CA PRO A 430 -2.38 -15.13 -0.94
C PRO A 430 -2.31 -13.64 -1.27
N MET A 431 -3.07 -12.80 -0.58
CA MET A 431 -3.06 -11.36 -0.82
C MET A 431 -3.43 -10.56 0.41
N VAL A 432 -2.95 -9.32 0.44
CA VAL A 432 -3.29 -8.29 1.43
C VAL A 432 -3.67 -7.00 0.69
N ILE A 433 -4.48 -6.15 1.32
CA ILE A 433 -4.81 -4.82 0.80
C ILE A 433 -3.98 -3.79 1.57
N SER A 434 -3.38 -2.84 0.87
CA SER A 434 -2.69 -1.70 1.47
C SER A 434 -2.98 -0.42 0.67
N SER A 435 -2.51 0.72 1.16
CA SER A 435 -2.80 2.04 0.59
C SER A 435 -1.63 2.72 -0.10
N ASP A 436 -0.43 2.13 -0.03
CA ASP A 436 0.77 2.64 -0.70
C ASP A 436 1.14 4.06 -0.25
N ASP A 437 0.83 5.07 -1.07
CA ASP A 437 1.07 6.49 -0.84
C ASP A 437 -0.23 7.31 -0.64
N PRO A 438 -1.05 7.01 0.40
CA PRO A 438 -2.41 7.53 0.49
C PRO A 438 -2.47 9.06 0.46
N ALA A 439 -1.54 9.76 1.13
CA ALA A 439 -1.56 11.22 1.15
C ALA A 439 -1.34 11.85 -0.24
N VAL A 440 -0.51 11.21 -1.07
CA VAL A 440 -0.25 11.68 -2.44
C VAL A 440 -1.50 11.53 -3.30
N PHE A 441 -2.36 10.57 -3.00
CA PHE A 441 -3.64 10.36 -3.70
C PHE A 441 -4.81 11.13 -3.07
N GLY A 442 -4.58 11.85 -1.96
CA GLY A 442 -5.64 12.55 -1.21
C GLY A 442 -6.50 11.64 -0.33
N ALA A 443 -5.98 10.46 0.04
CA ALA A 443 -6.55 9.49 0.96
C ALA A 443 -5.78 9.44 2.29
N PHE A 444 -6.23 8.62 3.23
CA PHE A 444 -5.55 8.31 4.48
C PHE A 444 -5.98 6.93 5.00
N GLY A 445 -5.11 6.27 5.76
CA GLY A 445 -5.38 4.94 6.30
C GLY A 445 -5.55 3.89 5.20
N LEU A 446 -6.42 2.90 5.44
CA LEU A 446 -6.69 1.77 4.54
C LEU A 446 -8.14 1.71 4.05
N SER A 447 -9.07 2.46 4.65
CA SER A 447 -10.50 2.29 4.38
C SER A 447 -10.91 2.58 2.93
N PHE A 448 -10.22 3.50 2.25
CA PHE A 448 -10.49 3.77 0.84
C PHE A 448 -10.10 2.58 -0.04
N ASP A 449 -8.89 2.04 0.13
CA ASP A 449 -8.45 0.86 -0.62
C ASP A 449 -9.27 -0.40 -0.28
N PHE A 450 -9.71 -0.55 0.98
CA PHE A 450 -10.65 -1.62 1.34
C PHE A 450 -12.03 -1.42 0.69
N TYR A 451 -12.50 -0.18 0.54
CA TYR A 451 -13.73 0.11 -0.19
C TYR A 451 -13.58 -0.27 -1.67
N GLU A 452 -12.49 0.13 -2.32
CA GLU A 452 -12.23 -0.20 -3.72
C GLU A 452 -12.08 -1.71 -3.94
N ALA A 453 -11.40 -2.41 -3.02
CA ALA A 453 -11.28 -3.86 -3.06
C ALA A 453 -12.62 -4.57 -2.82
N PHE A 454 -13.41 -4.08 -1.86
CA PHE A 454 -14.67 -4.72 -1.49
C PHE A 454 -15.75 -4.47 -2.54
N VAL A 455 -15.97 -3.22 -2.95
CA VAL A 455 -17.05 -2.80 -3.84
C VAL A 455 -16.63 -2.91 -5.31
N GLY A 456 -15.42 -2.47 -5.66
CA GLY A 456 -14.89 -2.44 -7.02
C GLY A 456 -14.59 -3.84 -7.57
N PHE A 457 -13.36 -4.33 -7.42
CA PHE A 457 -12.97 -5.62 -7.98
C PHE A 457 -13.52 -6.84 -7.23
N GLY A 458 -13.96 -6.66 -5.98
CA GLY A 458 -14.57 -7.72 -5.19
C GLY A 458 -15.99 -8.09 -5.63
N GLY A 459 -16.70 -7.17 -6.28
CA GLY A 459 -18.07 -7.36 -6.76
C GLY A 459 -19.05 -7.90 -5.72
N PHE A 460 -20.21 -8.41 -6.14
CA PHE A 460 -21.21 -8.95 -5.20
C PHE A 460 -20.74 -10.17 -4.39
N LYS A 461 -19.79 -10.93 -4.91
CA LYS A 461 -19.31 -12.15 -4.25
C LYS A 461 -18.37 -11.85 -3.06
N SER A 462 -17.75 -10.67 -3.02
CA SER A 462 -17.01 -10.22 -1.84
C SER A 462 -18.00 -9.87 -0.72
N ARG A 463 -17.94 -10.63 0.38
CA ARG A 463 -18.84 -10.58 1.55
C ARG A 463 -18.03 -10.26 2.82
N LEU A 464 -18.66 -10.21 3.99
CA LEU A 464 -17.98 -9.99 5.27
C LEU A 464 -16.84 -11.01 5.51
N GLY A 465 -17.02 -12.25 5.05
CA GLY A 465 -15.97 -13.27 5.07
C GLY A 465 -14.70 -12.82 4.32
N SER A 466 -14.83 -12.17 3.17
CA SER A 466 -13.70 -11.65 2.41
C SER A 466 -12.95 -10.56 3.17
N LEU A 467 -13.68 -9.61 3.76
CA LEU A 467 -13.10 -8.56 4.62
C LEU A 467 -12.34 -9.16 5.80
N LYS A 468 -12.94 -10.14 6.49
CA LYS A 468 -12.34 -10.85 7.62
C LYS A 468 -11.06 -11.58 7.20
N GLN A 469 -11.07 -12.27 6.06
CA GLN A 469 -9.90 -12.97 5.53
C GLN A 469 -8.76 -12.01 5.20
N LEU A 470 -9.04 -10.88 4.55
CA LEU A 470 -8.02 -9.89 4.18
C LEU A 470 -7.38 -9.25 5.43
N ALA A 471 -8.18 -8.95 6.46
CA ALA A 471 -7.67 -8.47 7.74
C ALA A 471 -6.77 -9.51 8.44
N ILE A 472 -7.17 -10.79 8.47
CA ILE A 472 -6.33 -11.87 9.02
C ILE A 472 -5.05 -12.05 8.18
N ASN A 473 -5.15 -12.00 6.86
CA ASN A 473 -4.02 -12.13 5.94
C ASN A 473 -2.95 -11.07 6.23
N SER A 474 -3.35 -9.83 6.50
CA SER A 474 -2.40 -8.76 6.85
C SER A 474 -1.57 -9.05 8.11
N ILE A 475 -2.04 -9.91 9.01
CA ILE A 475 -1.27 -10.35 10.18
C ILE A 475 -0.45 -11.60 9.83
N ARG A 476 -1.05 -12.56 9.10
CA ARG A 476 -0.40 -13.83 8.74
C ARG A 476 0.78 -13.66 7.77
N TYR A 477 0.73 -12.67 6.89
CA TYR A 477 1.79 -12.36 5.93
C TYR A 477 2.71 -11.22 6.39
N SER A 478 2.51 -10.69 7.60
CA SER A 478 3.44 -9.73 8.19
C SER A 478 4.81 -10.38 8.47
N SER A 479 5.84 -9.55 8.60
CA SER A 479 7.19 -9.91 9.05
C SER A 479 7.29 -10.15 10.56
N LEU A 480 6.17 -10.11 11.29
CA LEU A 480 6.11 -10.50 12.69
C LEU A 480 6.51 -11.98 12.85
N SER A 481 7.21 -12.29 13.94
CA SER A 481 7.47 -13.70 14.29
C SER A 481 6.15 -14.46 14.52
N PRO A 482 6.12 -15.79 14.35
CA PRO A 482 4.89 -16.57 14.56
C PRO A 482 4.22 -16.31 15.92
N VAL A 483 5.02 -16.13 16.99
CA VAL A 483 4.51 -15.80 18.33
C VAL A 483 3.86 -14.41 18.37
N GLN A 484 4.46 -13.43 17.70
CA GLN A 484 3.88 -12.09 17.59
C GLN A 484 2.61 -12.09 16.74
N GLN A 485 2.57 -12.86 15.64
CA GLN A 485 1.36 -13.01 14.82
C GLN A 485 0.18 -13.56 15.62
N GLU A 486 0.39 -14.61 16.44
CA GLU A 486 -0.68 -15.14 17.29
C GLU A 486 -1.17 -14.11 18.33
N LYS A 487 -0.26 -13.36 18.95
CA LYS A 487 -0.64 -12.26 19.86
C LYS A 487 -1.44 -11.17 19.14
N ALA A 488 -1.00 -10.77 17.95
CA ALA A 488 -1.68 -9.78 17.13
C ALA A 488 -3.09 -10.27 16.72
N LEU A 489 -3.25 -11.55 16.39
CA LEU A 489 -4.55 -12.15 16.05
C LEU A 489 -5.51 -12.19 17.22
N VAL A 490 -5.03 -12.46 18.44
CA VAL A 490 -5.87 -12.41 19.65
C VAL A 490 -6.38 -10.99 19.91
N LEU A 491 -5.48 -10.00 19.82
CA LEU A 491 -5.83 -8.58 19.96
C LEU A 491 -6.82 -8.15 18.86
N TRP A 492 -6.52 -8.49 17.60
CA TRP A 492 -7.40 -8.21 16.46
C TRP A 492 -8.77 -8.85 16.62
N ASN A 493 -8.85 -10.13 17.05
CA ASN A 493 -10.12 -10.83 17.24
C ASN A 493 -10.99 -10.15 18.31
N THR A 494 -10.38 -9.58 19.35
CA THR A 494 -11.08 -8.76 20.34
C THR A 494 -11.70 -7.52 19.72
N LYS A 495 -10.92 -6.79 18.89
CA LYS A 495 -11.41 -5.61 18.16
C LYS A 495 -12.49 -5.98 17.13
N TRP A 496 -12.33 -7.12 16.45
CA TRP A 496 -13.29 -7.63 15.47
C TRP A 496 -14.63 -7.97 16.11
N ASN A 497 -14.64 -8.67 17.24
CA ASN A 497 -15.86 -9.00 17.97
C ASN A 497 -16.59 -7.73 18.45
N LYS A 498 -15.84 -6.73 18.93
CA LYS A 498 -16.41 -5.42 19.28
C LYS A 498 -17.06 -4.76 18.06
N PHE A 499 -16.33 -4.67 16.95
CA PHE A 499 -16.83 -4.12 15.69
C PHE A 499 -18.13 -4.80 15.23
N VAL A 500 -18.17 -6.14 15.23
CA VAL A 500 -19.39 -6.89 14.87
C VAL A 500 -20.53 -6.56 15.83
N SER A 501 -20.28 -6.56 17.14
CA SER A 501 -21.33 -6.28 18.14
C SER A 501 -21.94 -4.88 18.02
N GLU A 502 -21.15 -3.89 17.62
CA GLU A 502 -21.58 -2.49 17.50
C GLU A 502 -22.28 -2.18 16.15
N ASN A 503 -22.13 -3.04 15.15
CA ASN A 503 -22.63 -2.80 13.79
C ASN A 503 -23.60 -3.89 13.29
N ALA A 504 -23.84 -4.97 14.02
CA ALA A 504 -24.77 -6.05 13.63
C ALA A 504 -26.22 -5.87 14.14
N LEU A 505 -26.62 -4.63 14.44
CA LEU A 505 -27.92 -4.27 15.04
C LEU A 505 -29.07 -4.28 14.03
#